data_AF-A0A956QBM2-F1
#
_entry.id   AF-A0A956QBM2-F1
#
_cell.length_a   1.000
_cell.length_b   1.000
_cell.length_c   1.000
_cell.angle_alpha   90.00
_cell.angle_beta   90.00
_cell.angle_gamma   90.00
#
_symmetry.space_group_name_H-M   'P 1'
#
loop_
_entity.id
_entity.type
_entity.pdbx_description
1 polymer ?
#
loop_
_entity_poly.entity_id
_entity_poly.type
_entity_poly.pdbx_seq_one_letter_code
_entity_poly.pdbx_strand_id
1 'polypeptide(L)' 'MIYLDYNATTPVDPAIIELVGQAMRESSANPTSSHAPGLAVRARVEAARTQLAALLGADPSEILFT' A
#
# COMPACT_ATOMS: atom_id res chain seq x y z
N MET A 1 -4.00 28.43 -10.42
CA MET A 1 -2.83 27.92 -11.18
C MET A 1 -3.29 26.66 -11.90
N ILE A 2 -3.01 26.51 -13.19
CA ILE A 2 -3.31 25.28 -13.93
C ILE A 2 -2.05 24.41 -13.88
N TYR A 3 -2.15 23.20 -13.36
CA TYR A 3 -1.04 22.25 -13.27
C TYR A 3 -1.09 21.30 -14.48
N LEU A 4 -0.05 21.30 -15.31
CA LEU A 4 0.01 20.51 -16.54
C LEU A 4 1.22 19.56 -16.58
N ASP A 5 1.90 19.35 -15.46
CA ASP A 5 3.13 18.54 -15.38
C ASP A 5 2.91 17.23 -14.62
N TYR A 6 1.92 16.44 -15.07
CA TYR A 6 1.59 15.15 -14.47
C TYR A 6 2.68 14.06 -14.68
N ASN A 7 3.65 14.32 -15.55
CA ASN A 7 4.83 13.48 -15.72
C ASN A 7 5.86 13.68 -14.59
N ALA A 8 5.93 14.88 -14.00
CA ALA A 8 6.78 15.11 -12.84
C ALA A 8 6.21 14.43 -11.59
N THR A 9 4.90 14.59 -11.34
CA THR A 9 4.18 13.89 -10.28
C THR A 9 2.67 14.07 -10.44
N THR A 10 1.89 13.26 -9.71
CA THR A 10 0.42 13.34 -9.64
C THR A 10 0.01 13.86 -8.26
N PRO A 11 -0.98 14.78 -8.16
CA PRO A 11 -1.61 15.08 -6.88
C PRO A 11 -2.12 13.81 -6.20
N VAL A 12 -1.87 13.67 -4.90
CA VAL A 12 -2.35 12.51 -4.14
C VAL A 12 -3.87 12.63 -3.95
N ASP A 13 -4.59 11.57 -4.29
CA ASP A 13 -6.03 11.49 -4.03
C ASP A 13 -6.31 11.62 -2.52
N PRO A 14 -7.27 12.46 -2.07
CA PRO A 14 -7.63 12.60 -0.66
C PRO A 14 -7.89 11.27 0.06
N ALA A 15 -8.49 10.29 -0.62
CA ALA A 15 -8.74 8.97 -0.03
C ALA A 15 -7.44 8.21 0.27
N ILE A 16 -6.38 8.41 -0.53
CA ILE A 16 -5.06 7.84 -0.28
C ILE A 16 -4.40 8.51 0.93
N ILE A 17 -4.56 9.83 1.09
CA ILE A 17 -4.06 10.56 2.26
C ILE A 17 -4.69 10.00 3.55
N GLU A 18 -6.00 9.80 3.53
CA GLU A 18 -6.74 9.22 4.67
C GLU A 18 -6.28 7.80 4.99
N LEU A 19 -6.19 6.95 3.97
CA LEU A 19 -5.76 5.55 4.11
C LEU A 19 -4.34 5.43 4.68
N VAL A 20 -3.39 6.21 4.15
CA VAL A 20 -2.00 6.22 4.62
C VAL A 20 -1.95 6.73 6.06
N GLY A 21 -2.65 7.81 6.37
CA GLY A 21 -2.72 8.34 7.74
C GLY A 21 -3.32 7.32 8.72
N GLN A 22 -4.34 6.58 8.32
CA GLN A 22 -4.91 5.49 9.11
C GLN A 22 -3.90 4.35 9.32
N ALA A 23 -3.24 3.91 8.24
CA ALA A 23 -2.23 2.86 8.32
C ALA A 23 -1.09 3.24 9.28
N MET A 24 -0.60 4.48 9.24
CA MET A 24 0.45 4.96 10.14
C MET A 24 0.03 4.98 11.62
N ARG A 25 -1.26 5.25 11.91
CA ARG A 25 -1.77 5.25 13.30
C ARG A 25 -2.02 3.85 13.83
N GLU A 26 -2.47 2.93 12.98
CA GLU A 26 -2.97 1.62 13.40
C GLU A 26 -1.98 0.46 13.19
N SER A 27 -1.00 0.59 12.29
CA SER A 27 -0.08 -0.50 11.89
C SER A 27 1.32 -0.30 12.45
N SER A 28 1.46 -0.29 13.78
CA SER A 28 2.76 -0.11 14.45
C SER A 28 3.56 -1.41 14.66
N ALA A 29 2.96 -2.58 14.43
CA ALA A 29 3.59 -3.87 14.64
C ALA A 29 4.50 -4.26 13.46
N ASN A 30 5.59 -4.98 13.76
CA ASN A 30 6.45 -5.55 12.74
C ASN A 30 5.70 -6.68 11.98
N PRO A 31 5.56 -6.62 10.64
CA PRO A 31 4.89 -7.67 9.86
C PRO A 31 5.59 -9.03 9.90
N THR A 32 6.86 -9.11 10.31
CA THR A 32 7.57 -10.38 10.49
C THR A 32 7.27 -11.05 11.84
N SER A 33 6.63 -10.33 12.77
CA SER A 33 6.23 -10.91 14.05
C SER A 33 5.11 -11.94 13.88
N SER A 34 5.21 -13.06 14.59
CA SER A 34 4.21 -14.13 14.56
C SER A 34 2.98 -13.87 15.44
N HIS A 35 3.01 -12.84 16.29
CA HIS A 35 1.87 -12.45 17.12
C HIS A 35 0.78 -11.72 16.31
N ALA A 36 -0.46 -11.75 16.80
CA ALA A 36 -1.64 -11.27 16.09
C ALA A 36 -1.49 -9.85 15.47
N PRO A 37 -0.94 -8.83 16.18
CA PRO A 37 -0.69 -7.53 15.56
C PRO A 37 0.24 -7.55 14.33
N GLY A 38 1.31 -8.35 14.34
CA GLY A 38 2.23 -8.47 13.21
C GLY A 38 1.57 -9.19 12.03
N LEU A 39 0.81 -10.24 12.30
CA LEU A 39 0.01 -10.93 11.28
C LEU A 39 -1.01 -10.02 10.61
N ALA A 40 -1.65 -9.12 11.37
CA ALA A 40 -2.59 -8.15 10.83
C ALA A 40 -1.92 -7.14 9.89
N VAL A 41 -0.74 -6.62 10.23
CA VAL A 41 0.04 -5.75 9.35
C VAL A 41 0.50 -6.51 8.09
N ARG A 42 0.99 -7.74 8.25
CA ARG A 42 1.36 -8.60 7.11
C ARG A 42 0.18 -8.81 6.16
N ALA A 43 -1.02 -9.06 6.68
CA ALA A 43 -2.21 -9.23 5.85
C ALA A 43 -2.55 -7.98 5.02
N ARG A 44 -2.35 -6.77 5.56
CA ARG A 44 -2.53 -5.52 4.80
C ARG A 44 -1.56 -5.42 3.62
N VAL A 45 -0.29 -5.78 3.82
CA VAL A 45 0.74 -5.79 2.75
C VAL A 45 0.40 -6.83 1.68
N GLU A 46 0.00 -8.04 2.06
CA GLU A 46 -0.37 -9.08 1.09
C GLU A 46 -1.65 -8.76 0.31
N ALA A 47 -2.59 -8.03 0.92
CA ALA A 47 -3.76 -7.49 0.21
C ALA A 47 -3.33 -6.49 -0.88
N ALA A 48 -2.43 -5.56 -0.56
CA ALA A 48 -1.88 -4.61 -1.53
C ALA A 48 -1.12 -5.34 -2.67
N ARG A 49 -0.36 -6.39 -2.33
CA ARG A 49 0.34 -7.24 -3.33
C ARG A 49 -0.64 -7.86 -4.31
N THR A 50 -1.73 -8.45 -3.78
CA THR A 50 -2.78 -9.08 -4.59
C THR A 50 -3.48 -8.08 -5.49
N GLN A 51 -3.74 -6.86 -5.00
CA GLN A 51 -4.34 -5.78 -5.80
C GLN A 51 -3.44 -5.35 -6.96
N LEU A 52 -2.14 -5.18 -6.72
CA LEU A 52 -1.17 -4.85 -7.77
C LEU A 52 -1.05 -5.97 -8.80
N ALA A 53 -0.97 -7.22 -8.34
CA ALA A 53 -0.92 -8.39 -9.23
C ALA A 53 -2.13 -8.45 -10.15
N ALA A 54 -3.34 -8.24 -9.61
CA ALA A 54 -4.57 -8.21 -10.39
C ALA A 54 -4.60 -7.03 -11.38
N LEU A 55 -4.14 -5.85 -10.97
CA LEU A 55 -4.04 -4.67 -11.86
C LEU A 55 -3.11 -4.92 -13.05
N LEU A 56 -2.01 -5.65 -12.81
CA LEU A 56 -0.97 -5.91 -13.79
C LEU A 56 -1.16 -7.23 -14.58
N GLY A 57 -2.11 -8.08 -14.17
CA GLY A 57 -2.29 -9.41 -14.74
C GLY A 57 -1.16 -10.39 -14.41
N ALA A 58 -0.50 -10.21 -13.26
CA ALA A 58 0.62 -11.01 -12.78
C ALA A 58 0.20 -11.95 -11.64
N ASP A 59 1.04 -12.92 -11.30
CA ASP A 59 0.89 -13.68 -10.06
C ASP A 59 1.35 -12.82 -8.86
N PRO A 60 0.68 -12.88 -7.69
CA PRO A 60 1.12 -12.13 -6.51
C PRO A 60 2.58 -12.35 -6.13
N SER A 61 3.14 -13.55 -6.35
CA SER A 61 4.54 -13.85 -6.06
C SER A 61 5.55 -13.10 -6.93
N GLU A 62 5.11 -12.53 -8.06
CA GLU A 62 5.94 -11.72 -8.95
C GLU A 62 6.05 -10.25 -8.50
N ILE A 63 5.22 -9.82 -7.55
CA ILE A 63 5.22 -8.42 -7.06
C ILE A 63 6.25 -8.26 -5.94
N LEU A 64 7.23 -7.38 -6.15
CA LEU A 64 8.20 -6.93 -5.15
C LEU A 64 7.99 -5.44 -4.87
N PHE A 65 7.82 -5.06 -3.60
CA PHE A 65 7.75 -3.66 -3.18
C PHE A 65 9.16 -3.07 -3.07
N THR A 66 9.34 -1.82 -3.52
CA THR A 66 10.62 -1.08 -3.55
C THR A 66 10.48 0.32 -3.01
#